data_AF-C0QSE6-F1
#
_entry.id   AF-C0QSE6-F1
#
_cell.length_a   1.000
_cell.length_b   1.000
_cell.length_c   1.000
_cell.angle_alpha   90.00
_cell.angle_beta   90.00
_cell.angle_gamma   90.00
#
_symmetry.space_group_name_H-M   'P 1'
#
loop_
_entity.id
_entity.type
_entity.pdbx_description
1 polymer ?
#
loop_
_entity_poly.entity_id
_entity_poly.type
_entity_poly.pdbx_seq_one_letter_code
_entity_poly.pdbx_strand_id
1 'polypeptide(L)'
;MNLLEKGFSIILNNNLEILWISEDFSLYLGYHTDELIGEPVSKIVETDIKSKVDIPKFFGMIKDSSNHLSTGIFNLSRIYSRDGSPEGYILQFYFQERETEDEDFLVFNTQNIKMKKLLEKASLIAYSDVSVLISGETGTGKSKLAKWIHINSNRVSFPFVSVNCSAIPETLFESEFFGYEKGAFTGATTSKPGKVEIADNGTLFLDEIGDLSLTSQAKLLVFVDTKEFERLGSSRPKKVNVRIISATNKNLLQSIKKGDFRSDLYYRIAITRIEIPPLRERKEDIPLIVNSYLHRKGKRITQRAMDFLMEHEWYGNIRELRAVLESACIMAYDRDVIDIQHISDEFLTFEEIYTDTTEFEPKLSEDKMFSEKERIKEALRKSSGNRKKAAEMLGISVTTLWRKMKKYNLVGEIS
;
A
#
# COMPACT_ATOMS: atom_id res chain seq x y z
N MET A 1 15.52 -15.26 26.16
CA MET A 1 16.15 -15.95 25.02
C MET A 1 15.02 -16.20 24.03
N ASN A 2 14.99 -15.48 22.90
CA ASN A 2 13.78 -15.30 22.08
C ASN A 2 13.35 -16.62 21.40
N LEU A 3 12.12 -17.05 21.71
CA LEU A 3 11.39 -18.09 20.96
C LEU A 3 11.24 -17.77 19.46
N LEU A 4 11.46 -16.50 19.07
CA LEU A 4 11.21 -15.93 17.74
C LEU A 4 12.33 -16.16 16.71
N GLU A 5 13.53 -16.61 17.12
CA GLU A 5 14.59 -17.02 16.16
C GLU A 5 14.40 -18.46 15.64
N LYS A 6 13.59 -19.26 16.33
CA LYS A 6 13.29 -20.64 15.96
C LYS A 6 11.94 -20.66 15.26
N GLY A 7 11.93 -20.74 13.92
CA GLY A 7 10.70 -21.04 13.19
C GLY A 7 10.00 -22.26 13.80
N PHE A 8 8.67 -22.25 13.81
CA PHE A 8 7.87 -23.35 14.32
C PHE A 8 7.79 -24.48 13.31
N SER A 9 7.63 -25.71 13.78
CA SER A 9 7.57 -26.89 12.91
C SER A 9 6.34 -27.74 13.24
N ILE A 10 5.70 -28.23 12.20
CA ILE A 10 4.59 -29.18 12.24
C ILE A 10 4.97 -30.37 11.36
N ILE A 11 4.70 -31.59 11.83
CA ILE A 11 4.77 -32.79 11.01
C ILE A 11 3.35 -33.17 10.60
N LEU A 12 3.16 -33.41 9.31
CA LEU A 12 1.89 -33.75 8.70
C LEU A 12 1.97 -35.13 8.06
N ASN A 13 0.86 -35.87 8.05
CA ASN A 13 0.74 -37.07 7.22
C ASN A 13 0.43 -36.70 5.75
N ASN A 14 0.30 -37.71 4.87
CA ASN A 14 -0.04 -37.50 3.45
C ASN A 14 -1.42 -36.85 3.22
N ASN A 15 -2.33 -36.92 4.20
CA ASN A 15 -3.64 -36.27 4.15
C ASN A 15 -3.63 -34.83 4.70
N LEU A 16 -2.45 -34.33 5.11
CA LEU A 16 -2.25 -33.03 5.77
C LEU A 16 -2.91 -32.91 7.15
N GLU A 17 -3.03 -34.03 7.86
CA GLU A 17 -3.41 -34.05 9.27
C GLU A 17 -2.16 -33.90 10.15
N ILE A 18 -2.31 -33.21 11.28
CA ILE A 18 -1.21 -32.90 12.20
C ILE A 18 -0.83 -34.16 12.97
N LEU A 19 0.37 -34.67 12.75
CA LEU A 19 0.95 -35.77 13.53
C LEU A 19 1.71 -35.26 14.75
N TRP A 20 2.35 -34.09 14.61
CA TRP A 20 3.12 -33.48 15.67
C TRP A 20 3.22 -31.98 15.47
N ILE A 21 3.23 -31.23 16.56
CA ILE A 21 3.45 -29.79 16.61
C ILE A 21 4.29 -29.47 17.85
N SER A 22 5.22 -28.52 17.74
CA SER A 22 5.99 -28.06 18.89
C SER A 22 5.09 -27.42 19.94
N GLU A 23 5.31 -27.73 21.22
CA GLU A 23 4.53 -27.21 22.34
C GLU A 23 4.47 -25.67 22.35
N ASP A 24 5.61 -25.01 22.15
CA ASP A 24 5.71 -23.55 22.03
C ASP A 24 4.78 -22.96 20.95
N PHE A 25 4.59 -23.68 19.83
CA PHE A 25 3.73 -23.21 18.75
C PHE A 25 2.25 -23.44 19.06
N SER A 26 1.91 -24.58 19.65
CA SER A 26 0.54 -24.83 20.11
C SER A 26 0.07 -23.79 21.12
N LEU A 27 0.95 -23.45 22.08
CA LEU A 27 0.69 -22.44 23.10
C LEU A 27 0.56 -21.04 22.48
N TYR A 28 1.39 -20.71 21.48
CA TYR A 28 1.25 -19.46 20.71
C TYR A 28 -0.11 -19.36 20.01
N LEU A 29 -0.59 -20.46 19.42
CA LEU A 29 -1.88 -20.52 18.73
C LEU A 29 -3.08 -20.57 19.71
N GLY A 30 -2.83 -20.64 21.01
CA GLY A 30 -3.86 -20.72 22.04
C GLY A 30 -4.61 -22.06 22.04
N TYR A 31 -3.92 -23.15 21.70
CA TYR A 31 -4.44 -24.54 21.76
C TYR A 31 -3.54 -25.41 22.64
N HIS A 32 -4.10 -26.46 23.23
CA HIS A 32 -3.29 -27.57 23.74
C HIS A 32 -2.82 -28.47 22.57
N THR A 33 -1.63 -29.08 22.69
CA THR A 33 -1.09 -29.98 21.64
C THR A 33 -2.08 -31.07 21.26
N ASP A 34 -2.74 -31.68 22.25
CA ASP A 34 -3.67 -32.80 22.08
C ASP A 34 -4.94 -32.41 21.32
N GLU A 35 -5.29 -31.12 21.28
CA GLU A 35 -6.45 -30.60 20.51
C GLU A 35 -6.14 -30.42 19.02
N LEU A 36 -4.86 -30.49 18.64
CA LEU A 36 -4.39 -30.31 17.28
C LEU A 36 -3.95 -31.63 16.64
N ILE A 37 -3.46 -32.59 17.41
CA ILE A 37 -3.04 -33.89 16.87
C ILE A 37 -4.23 -34.63 16.27
N GLY A 38 -4.09 -35.07 15.02
CA GLY A 38 -5.14 -35.74 14.24
C GLY A 38 -6.08 -34.80 13.50
N GLU A 39 -6.06 -33.49 13.79
CA GLU A 39 -6.86 -32.50 13.08
C GLU A 39 -6.21 -32.10 11.74
N PRO A 40 -7.01 -31.64 10.76
CA PRO A 40 -6.46 -31.12 9.52
C PRO A 40 -5.68 -29.84 9.78
N VAL A 41 -4.54 -29.67 9.09
CA VAL A 41 -3.69 -28.47 9.22
C VAL A 41 -4.46 -27.17 8.92
N SER A 42 -5.55 -27.24 8.14
CA SER A 42 -6.43 -26.10 7.85
C SER A 42 -7.14 -25.51 9.07
N LYS A 43 -7.15 -26.22 10.21
CA LYS A 43 -7.65 -25.69 11.49
C LYS A 43 -6.83 -24.48 11.96
N ILE A 44 -5.51 -24.52 11.73
CA ILE A 44 -4.54 -23.52 12.19
C ILE A 44 -3.82 -22.80 11.04
N VAL A 45 -3.90 -23.31 9.81
CA VAL A 45 -3.34 -22.68 8.61
C VAL A 45 -4.47 -22.31 7.65
N GLU A 46 -4.68 -21.02 7.42
CA GLU A 46 -5.72 -20.52 6.51
C GLU A 46 -5.28 -20.63 5.04
N THR A 47 -3.98 -20.70 4.79
CA THR A 47 -3.43 -20.90 3.44
C THR A 47 -3.65 -22.32 2.94
N ASP A 48 -4.12 -22.47 1.71
CA ASP A 48 -4.32 -23.77 1.09
C ASP A 48 -2.98 -24.48 0.85
N ILE A 49 -2.60 -25.38 1.77
CA ILE A 49 -1.37 -26.18 1.69
C ILE A 49 -1.40 -27.17 0.52
N LYS A 50 -2.58 -27.67 0.10
CA LYS A 50 -2.69 -28.71 -0.93
C LYS A 50 -2.16 -28.21 -2.28
N SER A 51 -2.44 -26.96 -2.63
CA SER A 51 -1.89 -26.33 -3.85
C SER A 51 -0.42 -25.91 -3.75
N LYS A 52 0.22 -26.12 -2.59
CA LYS A 52 1.60 -25.69 -2.30
C LYS A 52 2.58 -26.85 -2.09
N VAL A 53 2.14 -28.09 -2.29
CA VAL A 53 2.95 -29.31 -2.06
C VAL A 53 4.26 -29.32 -2.84
N ASP A 54 4.28 -28.75 -4.05
CA ASP A 54 5.48 -28.65 -4.89
C ASP A 54 6.22 -27.30 -4.73
N ILE A 55 5.83 -26.47 -3.76
CA ILE A 55 6.40 -25.14 -3.53
C ILE A 55 7.23 -25.18 -2.24
N PRO A 56 8.57 -25.15 -2.34
CA PRO A 56 9.44 -25.33 -1.16
C PRO A 56 9.31 -24.20 -0.16
N LYS A 57 9.00 -22.97 -0.58
CA LYS A 57 8.70 -21.85 0.31
C LYS A 57 7.55 -21.00 -0.22
N PHE A 58 6.58 -20.68 0.62
CA PHE A 58 5.45 -19.84 0.26
C PHE A 58 4.99 -18.98 1.43
N PHE A 59 4.44 -17.81 1.13
CA PHE A 59 3.77 -17.01 2.14
C PHE A 59 2.44 -17.65 2.52
N GLY A 60 2.09 -17.54 3.80
CA GLY A 60 0.77 -17.93 4.24
C GLY A 60 0.39 -17.31 5.58
N MET A 61 -0.81 -17.70 6.01
CA MET A 61 -1.45 -17.19 7.21
C MET A 61 -1.78 -18.37 8.13
N ILE A 62 -1.47 -18.20 9.39
CA ILE A 62 -1.94 -19.04 10.49
C ILE A 62 -3.07 -18.32 11.23
N LYS A 63 -3.94 -19.10 11.85
CA LYS A 63 -5.06 -18.62 12.65
C LYS A 63 -4.99 -19.20 14.06
N ASP A 64 -5.05 -18.35 15.07
CA ASP A 64 -5.12 -18.77 16.47
C ASP A 64 -6.56 -19.13 16.91
N SER A 65 -6.70 -19.60 18.16
CA SER A 65 -8.01 -19.96 18.72
C SER A 65 -8.98 -18.78 18.88
N SER A 66 -8.48 -17.55 18.80
CA SER A 66 -9.28 -16.31 18.82
C SER A 66 -9.62 -15.79 17.41
N ASN A 67 -9.31 -16.56 16.35
CA ASN A 67 -9.41 -16.19 14.94
C ASN A 67 -8.51 -15.01 14.53
N HIS A 68 -7.48 -14.67 15.31
CA HIS A 68 -6.48 -13.72 14.89
C HIS A 68 -5.56 -14.35 13.83
N LEU A 69 -5.29 -13.61 12.77
CA LEU A 69 -4.43 -14.07 11.67
C LEU A 69 -3.02 -13.54 11.82
N SER A 70 -2.05 -14.46 11.82
CA SER A 70 -0.63 -14.14 11.76
C SER A 70 -0.05 -14.61 10.44
N THR A 71 0.85 -13.81 9.87
CA THR A 71 1.42 -14.04 8.54
C THR A 71 2.88 -14.43 8.65
N GLY A 72 3.35 -15.26 7.74
CA GLY A 72 4.75 -15.66 7.70
C GLY A 72 5.10 -16.47 6.48
N ILE A 73 6.32 -16.98 6.48
CA ILE A 73 6.84 -17.82 5.42
C ILE A 73 6.75 -19.26 5.87
N PHE A 74 6.03 -20.06 5.09
CA PHE A 74 6.05 -21.50 5.21
C PHE A 74 7.18 -22.09 4.36
N ASN A 75 7.84 -23.10 4.88
CA ASN A 75 8.66 -24.03 4.14
C ASN A 75 8.02 -25.42 4.26
N LEU A 76 7.68 -26.02 3.12
CA LEU A 76 7.08 -27.35 3.09
C LEU A 76 8.08 -28.32 2.46
N SER A 77 8.50 -29.28 3.26
CA SER A 77 9.46 -30.31 2.86
C SER A 77 8.82 -31.69 2.96
N ARG A 78 8.99 -32.53 1.94
CA ARG A 78 8.42 -33.89 1.93
C ARG A 78 9.29 -34.86 2.72
N ILE A 79 8.67 -35.73 3.51
CA ILE A 79 9.32 -36.80 4.27
C ILE A 79 9.20 -38.09 3.46
N TYR A 80 10.32 -38.80 3.33
CA TYR A 80 10.38 -40.11 2.69
C TYR A 80 10.85 -41.16 3.69
N SER A 81 10.27 -42.36 3.61
CA SER A 81 10.74 -43.52 4.35
C SER A 81 12.11 -43.99 3.81
N ARG A 82 12.71 -44.97 4.48
CA ARG A 82 13.96 -45.61 4.01
C ARG A 82 13.83 -46.33 2.66
N ASP A 83 12.63 -46.72 2.25
CA ASP A 83 12.38 -47.35 0.94
C ASP A 83 12.04 -46.34 -0.17
N GLY A 84 11.98 -45.05 0.17
CA GLY A 84 11.69 -43.96 -0.77
C GLY A 84 10.21 -43.65 -0.95
N SER A 85 9.30 -44.32 -0.23
CA SER A 85 7.88 -43.96 -0.22
C SER A 85 7.62 -42.67 0.57
N PRO A 86 6.68 -41.80 0.13
CA PRO A 86 6.35 -40.57 0.84
C PRO A 86 5.54 -40.87 2.11
N GLU A 87 6.03 -40.43 3.27
CA GLU A 87 5.36 -40.64 4.57
C GLU A 87 4.55 -39.42 5.04
N GLY A 88 4.90 -38.23 4.54
CA GLY A 88 4.21 -37.00 4.92
C GLY A 88 5.03 -35.76 4.62
N TYR A 89 4.85 -34.73 5.44
CA TYR A 89 5.48 -33.42 5.25
C TYR A 89 5.97 -32.82 6.56
N ILE A 90 7.05 -32.04 6.49
CA ILE A 90 7.44 -31.08 7.51
C ILE A 90 7.02 -29.71 7.00
N LEU A 91 6.11 -29.07 7.73
CA LEU A 91 5.72 -27.69 7.50
C LEU A 91 6.41 -26.83 8.56
N GLN A 92 7.38 -26.03 8.13
CA GLN A 92 8.02 -25.04 8.99
C GLN A 92 7.37 -23.69 8.75
N PHE A 93 7.00 -23.01 9.81
CA PHE A 93 6.49 -21.66 9.78
C PHE A 93 7.51 -20.73 10.43
N TYR A 94 8.07 -19.85 9.62
CA TYR A 94 8.89 -18.76 10.09
C TYR A 94 7.97 -17.56 10.19
N PHE A 95 7.86 -16.97 11.38
CA PHE A 95 7.46 -15.58 11.41
C PHE A 95 8.43 -14.86 10.50
N GLN A 96 7.87 -14.18 9.50
CA GLN A 96 8.62 -13.10 8.90
C GLN A 96 9.00 -12.21 10.08
N GLU A 97 10.29 -11.92 10.26
CA GLU A 97 10.72 -10.88 11.20
C GLU A 97 9.77 -9.71 10.99
N ARG A 98 8.84 -9.57 11.93
CA ARG A 98 8.29 -8.28 12.20
C ARG A 98 9.47 -7.59 12.85
N GLU A 99 10.29 -6.91 12.04
CA GLU A 99 10.47 -5.50 12.39
C GLU A 99 9.07 -5.05 12.82
N THR A 100 8.95 -4.77 14.10
CA THR A 100 7.74 -4.37 14.79
C THR A 100 7.28 -3.04 14.19
N GLU A 101 6.85 -3.04 12.93
CA GLU A 101 6.68 -1.87 12.09
C GLU A 101 6.24 -2.37 10.69
N ASP A 102 4.95 -2.46 10.45
CA ASP A 102 4.46 -2.12 9.11
C ASP A 102 3.08 -1.50 9.32
N GLU A 103 3.09 -0.24 9.77
CA GLU A 103 1.99 0.70 9.49
C GLU A 103 1.64 0.72 7.98
N ASP A 104 2.61 0.30 7.17
CA ASP A 104 2.66 0.36 5.72
C ASP A 104 1.69 -0.59 5.00
N PHE A 105 1.39 -1.76 5.56
CA PHE A 105 0.47 -2.74 4.95
C PHE A 105 -0.97 -2.64 5.48
N LEU A 106 -1.21 -1.82 6.50
CA LEU A 106 -2.57 -1.54 7.02
C LEU A 106 -3.49 -0.95 5.95
N VAL A 107 -2.89 -0.30 4.95
CA VAL A 107 -3.54 0.20 3.72
C VAL A 107 -4.33 -0.89 2.96
N PHE A 108 -3.97 -2.15 3.16
CA PHE A 108 -4.59 -3.30 2.49
C PHE A 108 -5.63 -4.03 3.35
N ASN A 109 -5.85 -3.59 4.60
CA ASN A 109 -7.01 -4.04 5.35
C ASN A 109 -8.26 -3.33 4.82
N THR A 110 -9.13 -4.08 4.16
CA THR A 110 -10.21 -3.50 3.36
C THR A 110 -11.52 -4.27 3.47
N GLN A 111 -12.62 -3.54 3.57
CA GLN A 111 -13.97 -4.06 3.38
C GLN A 111 -14.48 -3.80 1.96
N ASN A 112 -13.81 -2.91 1.23
CA ASN A 112 -14.20 -2.52 -0.12
C ASN A 112 -14.01 -3.64 -1.16
N ILE A 113 -15.09 -3.93 -1.91
CA ILE A 113 -15.11 -5.04 -2.88
C ILE A 113 -14.10 -4.82 -4.03
N LYS A 114 -13.92 -3.58 -4.51
CA LYS A 114 -12.94 -3.30 -5.57
C LYS A 114 -11.53 -3.58 -5.08
N MET A 115 -11.23 -3.18 -3.85
CA MET A 115 -9.91 -3.39 -3.25
C MET A 115 -9.65 -4.88 -2.96
N LYS A 116 -10.65 -5.64 -2.51
CA LYS A 116 -10.51 -7.11 -2.36
C LYS A 116 -10.16 -7.80 -3.67
N LYS A 117 -10.89 -7.51 -4.75
CA LYS A 117 -10.60 -8.04 -6.10
C LYS A 117 -9.21 -7.62 -6.60
N LEU A 118 -8.79 -6.41 -6.25
CA LEU A 118 -7.45 -5.92 -6.57
C LEU A 118 -6.38 -6.74 -5.86
N LEU A 119 -6.54 -7.03 -4.57
CA LEU A 119 -5.61 -7.83 -3.77
C LEU A 119 -5.56 -9.29 -4.22
N GLU A 120 -6.71 -9.88 -4.61
CA GLU A 120 -6.76 -11.20 -5.24
C GLU A 120 -5.95 -11.22 -6.54
N LYS A 121 -6.14 -10.21 -7.40
CA LYS A 121 -5.36 -10.05 -8.63
C LYS A 121 -3.87 -9.86 -8.34
N ALA A 122 -3.52 -9.04 -7.36
CA ALA A 122 -2.14 -8.82 -6.93
C ALA A 122 -1.50 -10.12 -6.43
N SER A 123 -2.26 -10.96 -5.75
CA SER A 123 -1.81 -12.29 -5.30
C SER A 123 -1.43 -13.17 -6.47
N LEU A 124 -2.28 -13.26 -7.50
CA LEU A 124 -1.99 -14.02 -8.72
C LEU A 124 -0.75 -13.48 -9.45
N ILE A 125 -0.65 -12.15 -9.53
CA ILE A 125 0.50 -11.47 -10.13
C ILE A 125 1.80 -11.80 -9.38
N ALA A 126 1.77 -11.88 -8.05
CA ALA A 126 2.96 -12.12 -7.24
C ALA A 126 3.67 -13.43 -7.62
N TYR A 127 2.92 -14.48 -7.98
CA TYR A 127 3.45 -15.78 -8.44
C TYR A 127 4.06 -15.79 -9.84
N SER A 128 3.96 -14.68 -10.59
CA SER A 128 4.48 -14.58 -11.96
C SER A 128 5.58 -13.52 -12.07
N ASP A 129 6.41 -13.62 -13.09
CA ASP A 129 7.48 -12.65 -13.39
C ASP A 129 7.05 -11.55 -14.38
N VAL A 130 5.75 -11.43 -14.65
CA VAL A 130 5.24 -10.44 -15.60
C VAL A 130 5.45 -9.01 -15.08
N SER A 131 5.66 -8.08 -16.01
CA SER A 131 5.68 -6.65 -15.72
C SER A 131 4.29 -6.18 -15.26
N VAL A 132 4.27 -5.33 -14.23
CA VAL A 132 3.04 -4.83 -13.62
C VAL A 132 3.09 -3.31 -13.59
N LEU A 133 2.03 -2.67 -14.08
CA LEU A 133 1.79 -1.24 -13.91
C LEU A 133 0.74 -1.01 -12.81
N ILE A 134 1.13 -0.31 -11.76
CA ILE A 134 0.29 0.13 -10.65
C ILE A 134 -0.09 1.60 -10.86
N SER A 135 -1.35 1.87 -11.20
CA SER A 135 -1.89 3.22 -11.30
C SER A 135 -2.67 3.59 -10.05
N GLY A 136 -2.77 4.89 -9.77
CA GLY A 136 -3.59 5.42 -8.68
C GLY A 136 -3.08 6.77 -8.21
N GLU A 137 -3.93 7.53 -7.54
CA GLU A 137 -3.59 8.85 -7.05
C GLU A 137 -2.39 8.85 -6.09
N THR A 138 -1.80 10.02 -5.90
CA THR A 138 -0.73 10.23 -4.91
C THR A 138 -1.25 9.87 -3.51
N GLY A 139 -0.45 9.14 -2.73
CA GLY A 139 -0.79 8.77 -1.36
C GLY A 139 -1.73 7.56 -1.22
N THR A 140 -2.09 6.85 -2.30
CA THR A 140 -2.95 5.65 -2.25
C THR A 140 -2.27 4.38 -1.76
N GLY A 141 -0.93 4.34 -1.73
CA GLY A 141 -0.14 3.18 -1.29
C GLY A 141 0.52 2.35 -2.40
N LYS A 142 0.72 2.91 -3.61
CA LYS A 142 1.33 2.22 -4.77
C LYS A 142 2.66 1.52 -4.44
N SER A 143 3.59 2.23 -3.80
CA SER A 143 4.91 1.67 -3.44
C SER A 143 4.78 0.55 -2.40
N LYS A 144 3.78 0.62 -1.50
CA LYS A 144 3.48 -0.46 -0.55
C LYS A 144 2.93 -1.69 -1.27
N LEU A 145 2.07 -1.50 -2.28
CA LEU A 145 1.54 -2.62 -3.05
C LEU A 145 2.65 -3.29 -3.86
N ALA A 146 3.59 -2.52 -4.42
CA ALA A 146 4.76 -3.07 -5.10
C ALA A 146 5.64 -3.91 -4.16
N LYS A 147 5.94 -3.41 -2.96
CA LYS A 147 6.67 -4.15 -1.92
C LYS A 147 5.91 -5.41 -1.52
N TRP A 148 4.59 -5.32 -1.36
CA TRP A 148 3.72 -6.46 -1.06
C TRP A 148 3.81 -7.54 -2.15
N ILE A 149 3.70 -7.16 -3.43
CA ILE A 149 3.82 -8.09 -4.57
C ILE A 149 5.18 -8.79 -4.55
N HIS A 150 6.27 -8.06 -4.27
CA HIS A 150 7.61 -8.63 -4.19
C HIS A 150 7.74 -9.64 -3.03
N ILE A 151 7.29 -9.29 -1.82
CA ILE A 151 7.35 -10.17 -0.65
C ILE A 151 6.53 -11.46 -0.86
N ASN A 152 5.45 -11.38 -1.64
CA ASN A 152 4.60 -12.53 -1.96
C ASN A 152 5.03 -13.27 -3.24
N SER A 153 6.20 -12.94 -3.81
CA SER A 153 6.70 -13.55 -5.04
C SER A 153 7.76 -14.61 -4.81
N ASN A 154 8.07 -15.38 -5.85
CA ASN A 154 9.21 -16.30 -5.88
C ASN A 154 10.58 -15.58 -5.73
N ARG A 155 10.59 -14.24 -5.76
CA ARG A 155 11.79 -13.41 -5.64
C ARG A 155 11.97 -12.76 -4.27
N VAL A 156 11.19 -13.15 -3.26
CA VAL A 156 11.24 -12.57 -1.89
C VAL A 156 12.62 -12.60 -1.23
N SER A 157 13.46 -13.60 -1.56
CA SER A 157 14.82 -13.70 -1.03
C SER A 157 15.85 -12.86 -1.79
N PHE A 158 15.44 -12.14 -2.84
CA PHE A 158 16.30 -11.28 -3.66
C PHE A 158 16.00 -9.80 -3.42
N PRO A 159 16.87 -8.88 -3.87
CA PRO A 159 16.71 -7.45 -3.62
C PRO A 159 15.40 -6.87 -4.19
N PHE A 160 14.77 -5.97 -3.44
CA PHE A 160 13.77 -5.03 -3.94
C PHE A 160 14.41 -3.65 -4.10
N VAL A 161 14.71 -3.26 -5.33
CA VAL A 161 15.35 -1.97 -5.62
C VAL A 161 14.31 -0.98 -6.08
N SER A 162 14.07 0.05 -5.27
CA SER A 162 13.14 1.14 -5.58
C SER A 162 13.88 2.31 -6.24
N VAL A 163 13.31 2.81 -7.33
CA VAL A 163 13.80 3.97 -8.08
C VAL A 163 12.65 4.96 -8.25
N ASN A 164 12.77 6.14 -7.65
CA ASN A 164 11.85 7.24 -7.93
C ASN A 164 12.32 7.97 -9.19
N CYS A 165 11.59 7.79 -10.30
CA CYS A 165 11.93 8.36 -11.59
C CYS A 165 11.89 9.90 -11.61
N SER A 166 11.02 10.52 -10.79
CA SER A 166 10.95 11.98 -10.67
C SER A 166 12.17 12.61 -9.99
N ALA A 167 12.90 11.83 -9.19
CA ALA A 167 14.02 12.32 -8.39
C ALA A 167 15.37 12.29 -9.14
N ILE A 168 15.43 11.61 -10.28
CA ILE A 168 16.67 11.45 -11.06
C ILE A 168 16.65 12.46 -12.21
N PRO A 169 17.56 13.46 -12.21
CA PRO A 169 17.71 14.36 -13.35
C PRO A 169 18.03 13.57 -14.62
N GLU A 170 17.49 14.00 -15.76
CA GLU A 170 17.72 13.34 -17.06
C GLU A 170 19.21 13.12 -17.37
N THR A 171 20.06 14.10 -17.01
CA THR A 171 21.52 14.04 -17.23
C THR A 171 22.22 12.98 -16.38
N LEU A 172 21.64 12.59 -15.24
CA LEU A 172 22.17 11.58 -14.33
C LEU A 172 21.46 10.23 -14.48
N PHE A 173 20.47 10.13 -15.36
CA PHE A 173 19.68 8.91 -15.52
C PHE A 173 20.57 7.70 -15.83
N GLU A 174 21.47 7.80 -16.80
CA GLU A 174 22.33 6.67 -17.16
C GLU A 174 23.28 6.25 -16.04
N SER A 175 23.96 7.21 -15.42
CA SER A 175 24.97 6.93 -14.40
C SER A 175 24.34 6.38 -13.12
N GLU A 176 23.14 6.81 -12.73
CA GLU A 176 22.44 6.25 -11.57
C GLU A 176 21.72 4.94 -11.91
N PHE A 177 21.06 4.84 -13.05
CA PHE A 177 20.22 3.69 -13.40
C PHE A 177 21.03 2.50 -13.89
N PHE A 178 22.01 2.73 -14.79
CA PHE A 178 22.85 1.70 -15.39
C PHE A 178 24.26 1.63 -14.79
N GLY A 179 24.70 2.68 -14.09
CA GLY A 179 26.04 2.72 -13.49
C GLY A 179 27.09 3.23 -14.47
N TYR A 180 28.32 3.34 -14.00
CA TYR A 180 29.43 3.85 -14.78
C TYR A 180 30.75 3.16 -14.44
N GLU A 181 31.66 3.12 -15.42
CA GLU A 181 33.03 2.68 -15.23
C GLU A 181 33.97 3.84 -14.84
N LYS A 182 35.08 3.51 -14.19
CA LYS A 182 36.15 4.47 -13.93
C LYS A 182 36.57 5.20 -15.22
N GLY A 183 36.59 6.53 -15.17
CA GLY A 183 36.94 7.39 -16.30
C GLY A 183 35.80 7.72 -17.26
N ALA A 184 34.56 7.30 -16.98
CA ALA A 184 33.41 7.60 -17.84
C ALA A 184 33.08 9.10 -17.98
N PHE A 185 33.37 9.91 -16.94
CA PHE A 185 33.22 11.37 -16.95
C PHE A 185 34.20 12.02 -15.95
N THR A 186 34.29 13.34 -15.97
CA THR A 186 35.13 14.11 -15.03
C THR A 186 34.67 13.88 -13.59
N GLY A 187 35.49 13.21 -12.78
CA GLY A 187 35.17 12.84 -11.41
C GLY A 187 34.83 11.36 -11.19
N ALA A 188 34.73 10.54 -12.25
CA ALA A 188 34.54 9.10 -12.16
C ALA A 188 35.84 8.38 -11.75
N THR A 189 36.28 8.57 -10.51
CA THR A 189 37.53 7.98 -9.97
C THR A 189 37.42 6.47 -9.68
N THR A 190 36.20 5.98 -9.48
CA THR A 190 35.85 4.58 -9.23
C THR A 190 34.68 4.16 -10.12
N SER A 191 34.48 2.85 -10.34
CA SER A 191 33.27 2.34 -11.00
C SER A 191 32.13 2.18 -9.98
N LYS A 192 30.88 2.48 -10.38
CA LYS A 192 29.68 2.35 -9.53
C LYS A 192 28.63 1.48 -10.24
N PRO A 193 28.09 0.43 -9.60
CA PRO A 193 26.98 -0.32 -10.16
C PRO A 193 25.70 0.52 -10.19
N GLY A 194 24.92 0.38 -11.26
CA GLY A 194 23.61 1.03 -11.40
C GLY A 194 22.50 0.31 -10.63
N LYS A 195 21.34 0.96 -10.51
CA LYS A 195 20.14 0.36 -9.89
C LYS A 195 19.71 -0.95 -10.53
N VAL A 196 19.85 -1.06 -11.86
CA VAL A 196 19.53 -2.28 -12.61
C VAL A 196 20.42 -3.45 -12.18
N GLU A 197 21.72 -3.20 -12.01
CA GLU A 197 22.68 -4.23 -11.60
C GLU A 197 22.45 -4.67 -10.14
N ILE A 198 22.12 -3.72 -9.26
CA ILE A 198 21.79 -4.00 -7.85
C ILE A 198 20.51 -4.84 -7.75
N ALA A 199 19.59 -4.70 -8.70
CA ALA A 199 18.31 -5.41 -8.71
C ALA A 199 18.39 -6.82 -9.29
N ASP A 200 19.56 -7.30 -9.73
CA ASP A 200 19.70 -8.57 -10.41
C ASP A 200 19.12 -9.75 -9.60
N ASN A 201 18.43 -10.66 -10.28
CA ASN A 201 17.58 -11.74 -9.74
C ASN A 201 16.37 -11.27 -8.89
N GLY A 202 16.32 -10.01 -8.50
CA GLY A 202 15.25 -9.42 -7.70
C GLY A 202 14.18 -8.68 -8.49
N THR A 203 13.65 -7.63 -7.86
CA THR A 203 12.60 -6.77 -8.40
C THR A 203 13.11 -5.34 -8.48
N LEU A 204 12.96 -4.72 -9.65
CA LEU A 204 13.14 -3.29 -9.86
C LEU A 204 11.79 -2.59 -9.85
N PHE A 205 11.57 -1.74 -8.85
CA PHE A 205 10.38 -0.92 -8.72
C PHE A 205 10.64 0.49 -9.24
N LEU A 206 9.85 0.91 -10.23
CA LEU A 206 9.95 2.21 -10.90
C LEU A 206 8.77 3.08 -10.47
N ASP A 207 8.98 3.94 -9.47
CA ASP A 207 7.96 4.86 -8.98
C ASP A 207 7.91 6.12 -9.84
N GLU A 208 6.70 6.67 -10.02
CA GLU A 208 6.40 7.81 -10.89
C GLU A 208 7.01 7.69 -12.31
N ILE A 209 6.83 6.53 -12.96
CA ILE A 209 7.38 6.27 -14.32
C ILE A 209 6.87 7.25 -15.38
N GLY A 210 5.71 7.89 -15.14
CA GLY A 210 5.14 8.92 -16.01
C GLY A 210 5.89 10.26 -16.01
N ASP A 211 6.91 10.42 -15.16
CA ASP A 211 7.74 11.63 -15.08
C ASP A 211 9.07 11.50 -15.86
N LEU A 212 9.35 10.34 -16.46
CA LEU A 212 10.56 10.17 -17.26
C LEU A 212 10.54 11.02 -18.54
N SER A 213 11.67 11.63 -18.87
CA SER A 213 11.87 12.27 -20.18
C SER A 213 11.79 11.24 -21.32
N LEU A 214 11.44 11.68 -22.54
CA LEU A 214 11.39 10.80 -23.71
C LEU A 214 12.74 10.10 -23.98
N THR A 215 13.86 10.78 -23.71
CA THR A 215 15.21 10.21 -23.82
C THR A 215 15.42 9.08 -22.81
N SER A 216 15.02 9.30 -21.56
CA SER A 216 15.14 8.30 -20.49
C SER A 216 14.21 7.11 -20.77
N GLN A 217 13.01 7.36 -21.30
CA GLN A 217 12.08 6.31 -21.73
C GLN A 217 12.67 5.44 -22.85
N ALA A 218 13.36 6.03 -23.83
CA ALA A 218 14.01 5.26 -24.90
C ALA A 218 15.11 4.33 -24.36
N LYS A 219 15.92 4.80 -23.41
CA LYS A 219 16.95 3.98 -22.76
C LYS A 219 16.36 2.88 -21.89
N LEU A 220 15.30 3.21 -21.13
CA LEU A 220 14.57 2.25 -20.32
C LEU A 220 13.92 1.16 -21.18
N LEU A 221 13.32 1.52 -22.32
CA LEU A 221 12.71 0.57 -23.26
C LEU A 221 13.69 -0.50 -23.71
N VAL A 222 14.90 -0.11 -24.13
CA VAL A 222 15.94 -1.06 -24.55
C VAL A 222 16.20 -2.08 -23.44
N PHE A 223 16.39 -1.60 -22.21
CA PHE A 223 16.60 -2.47 -21.05
C PHE A 223 15.39 -3.37 -20.75
N VAL A 224 14.17 -2.84 -20.79
CA VAL A 224 12.95 -3.63 -20.52
C VAL A 224 12.79 -4.76 -21.52
N ASP A 225 13.12 -4.51 -22.80
CA ASP A 225 12.98 -5.49 -23.88
C ASP A 225 14.07 -6.56 -23.88
N THR A 226 15.33 -6.16 -23.72
CA THR A 226 16.47 -7.08 -23.86
C THR A 226 16.92 -7.70 -22.54
N LYS A 227 16.60 -7.04 -21.41
CA LYS A 227 17.20 -7.29 -20.09
C LYS A 227 18.72 -7.14 -20.08
N GLU A 228 19.24 -6.35 -21.03
CA GLU A 228 20.64 -6.02 -21.17
C GLU A 228 20.84 -4.52 -21.05
N PHE A 229 21.99 -4.12 -20.50
CA PHE A 229 22.39 -2.72 -20.38
C PHE A 229 23.91 -2.58 -20.48
N GLU A 230 24.36 -1.37 -20.76
CA GLU A 230 25.78 -1.00 -20.73
C GLU A 230 26.01 0.02 -19.61
N ARG A 231 27.12 -0.11 -18.90
CA ARG A 231 27.57 0.96 -17.99
C ARG A 231 28.06 2.14 -18.81
N LEU A 232 27.82 3.36 -18.33
CA LEU A 232 28.38 4.54 -18.96
C LEU A 232 29.92 4.43 -19.04
N GLY A 233 30.47 4.67 -20.23
CA GLY A 233 31.90 4.50 -20.52
C GLY A 233 32.34 3.07 -20.83
N SER A 234 31.41 2.10 -20.88
CA SER A 234 31.67 0.72 -21.30
C SER A 234 30.90 0.39 -22.57
N SER A 235 31.47 -0.46 -23.43
CA SER A 235 30.80 -1.04 -24.61
C SER A 235 30.46 -2.52 -24.45
N ARG A 236 30.55 -3.03 -23.21
CA ARG A 236 30.27 -4.43 -22.91
C ARG A 236 28.86 -4.54 -22.33
N PRO A 237 27.90 -5.16 -23.06
CA PRO A 237 26.57 -5.38 -22.52
C PRO A 237 26.62 -6.35 -21.35
N LYS A 238 25.83 -6.05 -20.33
CA LYS A 238 25.56 -6.91 -19.17
C LYS A 238 24.11 -7.33 -19.18
N LYS A 239 23.87 -8.63 -18.98
CA LYS A 239 22.53 -9.20 -18.87
C LYS A 239 22.16 -9.41 -17.42
N VAL A 240 20.93 -9.07 -17.04
CA VAL A 240 20.38 -9.29 -15.70
C VAL A 240 19.02 -9.96 -15.77
N ASN A 241 18.62 -10.64 -14.70
CA ASN A 241 17.31 -11.26 -14.58
C ASN A 241 16.45 -10.47 -13.59
N VAL A 242 15.77 -9.43 -14.07
CA VAL A 242 15.02 -8.49 -13.19
C VAL A 242 13.54 -8.47 -13.53
N ARG A 243 12.70 -8.67 -12.51
CA ARG A 243 11.26 -8.40 -12.56
C ARG A 243 11.01 -6.90 -12.46
N ILE A 244 10.12 -6.37 -13.30
CA ILE A 244 9.79 -4.92 -13.32
C ILE A 244 8.40 -4.70 -12.73
N ILE A 245 8.30 -3.80 -11.76
CA ILE A 245 7.04 -3.26 -11.27
C ILE A 245 7.12 -1.74 -11.45
N SER A 246 6.13 -1.13 -12.10
CA SER A 246 6.09 0.31 -12.32
C SER A 246 4.88 0.92 -11.62
N ALA A 247 5.00 2.14 -11.13
CA ALA A 247 3.89 2.91 -10.56
C ALA A 247 3.80 4.32 -11.16
N THR A 248 2.59 4.87 -11.19
CA THR A 248 2.35 6.25 -11.66
C THR A 248 1.04 6.79 -11.13
N ASN A 249 0.98 8.10 -10.90
CA ASN A 249 -0.29 8.83 -10.70
C ASN A 249 -0.87 9.43 -12.00
N LYS A 250 -0.13 9.41 -13.11
CA LYS A 250 -0.55 9.98 -14.39
C LYS A 250 -1.35 8.98 -15.23
N ASN A 251 -2.27 9.52 -16.05
CA ASN A 251 -2.92 8.75 -17.11
C ASN A 251 -1.97 8.57 -18.30
N LEU A 252 -1.20 7.48 -18.33
CA LEU A 252 -0.21 7.22 -19.38
C LEU A 252 -0.83 7.13 -20.79
N LEU A 253 -2.09 6.69 -20.91
CA LEU A 253 -2.77 6.66 -22.22
C LEU A 253 -3.01 8.06 -22.77
N GLN A 254 -3.33 9.02 -21.89
CA GLN A 254 -3.40 10.43 -22.28
C GLN A 254 -2.02 11.01 -22.57
N SER A 255 -1.00 10.68 -21.78
CA SER A 255 0.39 11.09 -22.03
C SER A 255 0.91 10.60 -23.39
N ILE A 256 0.54 9.39 -23.81
CA ILE A 256 0.85 8.87 -25.16
C ILE A 256 0.19 9.74 -26.24
N LYS A 257 -1.08 10.11 -26.08
CA LYS A 257 -1.77 10.98 -27.04
C LYS A 257 -1.16 12.38 -27.14
N LYS A 258 -0.60 12.88 -26.04
CA LYS A 258 0.11 14.18 -25.98
C LYS A 258 1.55 14.11 -26.51
N GLY A 259 2.10 12.91 -26.69
CA GLY A 259 3.49 12.71 -27.10
C GLY A 259 4.50 12.71 -25.94
N ASP A 260 4.03 12.76 -24.69
CA ASP A 260 4.88 12.82 -23.48
C ASP A 260 5.34 11.43 -23.02
N PHE A 261 4.70 10.36 -23.53
CA PHE A 261 5.03 8.99 -23.17
C PHE A 261 5.03 8.08 -24.40
N ARG A 262 6.02 7.19 -24.50
CA ARG A 262 6.13 6.30 -25.65
C ARG A 262 5.18 5.11 -25.56
N SER A 263 4.48 4.83 -26.66
CA SER A 263 3.53 3.72 -26.74
C SER A 263 4.22 2.35 -26.64
N ASP A 264 5.41 2.19 -27.21
CA ASP A 264 6.20 0.96 -27.16
C ASP A 264 6.57 0.57 -25.72
N LEU A 265 7.09 1.51 -24.93
CA LEU A 265 7.40 1.31 -23.52
C LEU A 265 6.16 0.94 -22.72
N TYR A 266 5.04 1.63 -22.97
CA TYR A 266 3.78 1.36 -22.28
C TYR A 266 3.35 -0.10 -22.40
N TYR A 267 3.37 -0.67 -23.60
CA TYR A 267 2.95 -2.07 -23.81
C TYR A 267 3.87 -3.09 -23.12
N ARG A 268 5.13 -2.72 -22.82
CA ARG A 268 6.10 -3.59 -22.16
C ARG A 268 6.02 -3.55 -20.64
N ILE A 269 5.74 -2.38 -20.07
CA ILE A 269 5.58 -2.22 -18.61
C ILE A 269 4.17 -2.54 -18.13
N ALA A 270 3.15 -2.35 -18.98
CA ALA A 270 1.74 -2.46 -18.62
C ALA A 270 1.08 -3.78 -19.10
N ILE A 271 1.83 -4.89 -19.05
CA ILE A 271 1.33 -6.25 -19.39
C ILE A 271 0.16 -6.59 -18.47
N THR A 272 0.36 -6.45 -17.16
CA THR A 272 -0.73 -6.49 -16.18
C THR A 272 -0.89 -5.14 -15.51
N ARG A 273 -2.14 -4.74 -15.26
CA ARG A 273 -2.47 -3.43 -14.69
C ARG A 273 -3.25 -3.58 -13.39
N ILE A 274 -2.89 -2.80 -12.39
CA ILE A 274 -3.62 -2.67 -11.13
C ILE A 274 -3.88 -1.19 -10.91
N GLU A 275 -5.14 -0.82 -10.67
CA GLU A 275 -5.52 0.55 -10.36
C GLU A 275 -6.03 0.62 -8.92
N ILE A 276 -5.30 1.33 -8.05
CA ILE A 276 -5.68 1.49 -6.65
C ILE A 276 -6.74 2.61 -6.56
N PRO A 277 -7.95 2.32 -6.04
CA PRO A 277 -8.99 3.32 -5.89
C PRO A 277 -8.58 4.37 -4.83
N PRO A 278 -8.96 5.64 -5.03
CA PRO A 278 -8.73 6.68 -4.05
C PRO A 278 -9.56 6.42 -2.77
N LEU A 279 -9.13 6.98 -1.65
CA LEU A 279 -9.71 6.71 -0.32
C LEU A 279 -11.20 7.10 -0.25
N ARG A 280 -11.62 8.17 -0.96
CA ARG A 280 -13.03 8.55 -1.11
C ARG A 280 -13.93 7.52 -1.79
N GLU A 281 -13.37 6.61 -2.59
CA GLU A 281 -14.10 5.49 -3.19
C GLU A 281 -14.14 4.24 -2.32
N ARG A 282 -13.44 4.27 -1.17
CA ARG A 282 -13.36 3.17 -0.20
C ARG A 282 -13.48 3.70 1.23
N LYS A 283 -14.51 4.53 1.48
CA LYS A 283 -14.77 5.15 2.79
C LYS A 283 -14.98 4.11 3.91
N GLU A 284 -15.42 2.89 3.56
CA GLU A 284 -15.54 1.77 4.50
C GLU A 284 -14.20 1.34 5.12
N ASP A 285 -13.08 1.65 4.46
CA ASP A 285 -11.74 1.31 4.95
C ASP A 285 -11.22 2.33 5.98
N ILE A 286 -11.78 3.55 6.02
CA ILE A 286 -11.31 4.64 6.91
C ILE A 286 -11.34 4.20 8.38
N PRO A 287 -12.45 3.64 8.93
CA PRO A 287 -12.47 3.20 10.32
C PRO A 287 -11.43 2.13 10.64
N LEU A 288 -11.16 1.21 9.70
CA LEU A 288 -10.16 0.16 9.88
C LEU A 288 -8.76 0.74 9.95
N ILE A 289 -8.42 1.65 9.02
CA ILE A 289 -7.12 2.31 8.97
C ILE A 289 -6.90 3.16 10.22
N VAL A 290 -7.89 3.99 10.59
CA VAL A 290 -7.83 4.88 11.76
C VAL A 290 -7.67 4.09 13.05
N ASN A 291 -8.54 3.11 13.30
CA ASN A 291 -8.50 2.34 14.55
C ASN A 291 -7.19 1.54 14.65
N SER A 292 -6.72 0.96 13.55
CA SER A 292 -5.45 0.24 13.56
C SER A 292 -4.25 1.17 13.82
N TYR A 293 -4.28 2.40 13.30
CA TYR A 293 -3.23 3.38 13.54
C TYR A 293 -3.23 3.84 15.01
N LEU A 294 -4.40 4.20 15.55
CA LEU A 294 -4.53 4.74 16.90
C LEU A 294 -4.33 3.71 18.01
N HIS A 295 -4.76 2.46 17.79
CA HIS A 295 -4.54 1.37 18.75
C HIS A 295 -3.06 1.21 19.11
N ARG A 296 -2.16 1.34 18.12
CA ARG A 296 -0.71 1.26 18.34
C ARG A 296 -0.15 2.45 19.11
N LYS A 297 -0.82 3.60 19.05
CA LYS A 297 -0.48 4.81 19.82
C LYS A 297 -1.14 4.82 21.21
N GLY A 298 -1.87 3.77 21.59
CA GLY A 298 -2.62 3.72 22.83
C GLY A 298 -3.80 4.69 22.88
N LYS A 299 -4.25 5.20 21.73
CA LYS A 299 -5.33 6.19 21.63
C LYS A 299 -6.59 5.57 21.02
N ARG A 300 -7.73 6.16 21.36
CA ARG A 300 -9.05 5.88 20.79
C ARG A 300 -9.58 7.13 20.12
N ILE A 301 -10.63 7.00 19.31
CA ILE A 301 -11.29 8.12 18.63
C ILE A 301 -12.78 8.14 18.97
N THR A 302 -13.37 9.33 19.13
CA THR A 302 -14.81 9.49 19.33
C THR A 302 -15.57 9.16 18.04
N GLN A 303 -16.84 8.75 18.17
CA GLN A 303 -17.69 8.51 16.99
C GLN A 303 -17.83 9.77 16.14
N ARG A 304 -17.99 10.95 16.76
CA ARG A 304 -18.10 12.23 16.03
C ARG A 304 -16.85 12.56 15.23
N ALA A 305 -15.67 12.31 15.77
CA ALA A 305 -14.41 12.48 15.05
C ALA A 305 -14.26 11.45 13.92
N MET A 306 -14.69 10.20 14.12
CA MET A 306 -14.73 9.19 13.06
C MET A 306 -15.68 9.60 11.92
N ASP A 307 -16.91 10.01 12.24
CA ASP A 307 -17.90 10.46 11.25
C ASP A 307 -17.34 11.63 10.42
N PHE A 308 -16.66 12.56 11.09
CA PHE A 308 -15.97 13.67 10.42
C PHE A 308 -14.89 13.20 9.44
N LEU A 309 -14.05 12.24 9.83
CA LEU A 309 -13.03 11.66 8.94
C LEU A 309 -13.67 10.91 7.76
N MET A 310 -14.81 10.25 7.95
CA MET A 310 -15.51 9.54 6.88
C MET A 310 -16.19 10.47 5.86
N GLU A 311 -16.59 11.67 6.27
CA GLU A 311 -17.20 12.65 5.36
C GLU A 311 -16.17 13.32 4.42
N HIS A 312 -14.89 13.35 4.79
CA HIS A 312 -13.83 14.02 4.03
C HIS A 312 -13.49 13.32 2.70
N GLU A 313 -12.98 14.09 1.73
CA GLU A 313 -12.69 13.61 0.35
C GLU A 313 -11.27 13.03 0.19
N TRP A 314 -10.34 13.33 1.10
CA TRP A 314 -9.00 12.73 1.16
C TRP A 314 -8.24 12.71 -0.19
N TYR A 315 -8.04 13.88 -0.80
CA TYR A 315 -7.31 14.01 -2.07
C TYR A 315 -5.84 13.54 -1.97
N GLY A 316 -5.19 13.74 -0.82
CA GLY A 316 -3.88 13.17 -0.50
C GLY A 316 -3.96 11.73 0.05
N ASN A 317 -5.15 11.12 0.00
CA ASN A 317 -5.42 9.72 0.31
C ASN A 317 -4.89 9.34 1.71
N ILE A 318 -4.21 8.21 1.82
CA ILE A 318 -3.76 7.67 3.11
C ILE A 318 -2.60 8.49 3.67
N ARG A 319 -1.79 9.12 2.81
CA ARG A 319 -0.71 10.01 3.26
C ARG A 319 -1.29 11.21 4.02
N GLU A 320 -2.35 11.83 3.49
CA GLU A 320 -3.07 12.92 4.17
C GLU A 320 -3.73 12.44 5.46
N LEU A 321 -4.49 11.33 5.41
CA LEU A 321 -5.15 10.76 6.60
C LEU A 321 -4.14 10.49 7.72
N ARG A 322 -2.97 9.92 7.40
CA ARG A 322 -1.93 9.65 8.38
C ARG A 322 -1.35 10.92 8.99
N ALA A 323 -1.08 11.94 8.19
CA ALA A 323 -0.60 13.24 8.68
C ALA A 323 -1.62 13.89 9.64
N VAL A 324 -2.91 13.82 9.29
CA VAL A 324 -4.01 14.29 10.16
C VAL A 324 -4.04 13.52 11.48
N LEU A 325 -3.97 12.19 11.44
CA LEU A 325 -3.99 11.36 12.66
C LEU A 325 -2.75 11.58 13.54
N GLU A 326 -1.58 11.75 12.94
CA GLU A 326 -0.34 12.06 13.65
C GLU A 326 -0.44 13.40 14.37
N SER A 327 -0.90 14.44 13.67
CA SER A 327 -1.20 15.75 14.27
C SER A 327 -2.21 15.63 15.40
N ALA A 328 -3.30 14.88 15.19
CA ALA A 328 -4.33 14.70 16.22
C ALA A 328 -3.80 13.98 17.48
N CYS A 329 -2.87 13.03 17.31
CA CYS A 329 -2.20 12.38 18.44
C CYS A 329 -1.36 13.37 19.25
N ILE A 330 -0.67 14.31 18.59
CA ILE A 330 0.13 15.36 19.22
C ILE A 330 -0.78 16.36 19.95
N MET A 331 -1.88 16.79 19.31
CA MET A 331 -2.83 17.71 19.92
C MET A 331 -3.54 17.12 21.13
N ALA A 332 -3.75 15.80 21.14
CA ALA A 332 -4.32 15.05 22.25
C ALA A 332 -3.25 14.45 23.18
N TYR A 333 -2.07 15.06 23.33
CA TYR A 333 -0.93 14.48 24.08
C TYR A 333 -1.30 14.02 25.50
N ASP A 334 -2.18 14.75 26.18
CA ASP A 334 -2.64 14.51 27.55
C ASP A 334 -3.91 13.65 27.65
N ARG A 335 -4.38 13.08 26.53
CA ARG A 335 -5.65 12.35 26.43
C ARG A 335 -5.52 11.02 25.71
N ASP A 336 -6.26 10.02 26.19
CA ASP A 336 -6.37 8.72 25.54
C ASP A 336 -7.41 8.70 24.41
N VAL A 337 -8.22 9.74 24.30
CA VAL A 337 -9.33 9.83 23.34
C VAL A 337 -9.16 11.07 22.47
N ILE A 338 -9.05 10.85 21.16
CA ILE A 338 -9.06 11.86 20.11
C ILE A 338 -10.52 12.20 19.79
N ASP A 339 -10.84 13.48 19.93
CA ASP A 339 -12.11 14.08 19.52
C ASP A 339 -11.89 15.14 18.44
N ILE A 340 -12.96 15.65 17.82
CA ILE A 340 -12.94 16.52 16.65
C ILE A 340 -12.04 17.76 16.83
N GLN A 341 -11.96 18.31 18.05
CA GLN A 341 -11.14 19.47 18.39
C GLN A 341 -9.62 19.24 18.31
N HIS A 342 -9.17 17.99 18.26
CA HIS A 342 -7.75 17.65 18.13
C HIS A 342 -7.35 17.45 16.67
N ILE A 343 -8.31 17.31 15.76
CA ILE A 343 -8.07 17.21 14.32
C ILE A 343 -7.80 18.63 13.82
N SER A 344 -6.54 18.93 13.46
CA SER A 344 -6.14 20.28 13.05
C SER A 344 -6.78 20.69 11.71
N ASP A 345 -7.36 21.90 11.68
CA ASP A 345 -7.90 22.53 10.48
C ASP A 345 -6.83 22.77 9.38
N GLU A 346 -5.55 22.88 9.76
CA GLU A 346 -4.42 23.16 8.84
C GLU A 346 -4.14 22.02 7.84
N PHE A 347 -4.57 20.79 8.15
CA PHE A 347 -4.43 19.64 7.25
C PHE A 347 -5.69 19.40 6.41
N LEU A 348 -6.80 20.06 6.74
CA LEU A 348 -8.08 19.97 6.01
C LEU A 348 -8.19 21.06 4.92
N THR A 349 -7.33 22.08 4.96
CA THR A 349 -7.19 23.10 3.89
C THR A 349 -6.50 22.57 2.63
N PHE A 350 -6.05 21.31 2.61
CA PHE A 350 -5.53 20.66 1.40
C PHE A 350 -6.56 20.60 0.26
N GLU A 351 -7.87 20.71 0.53
CA GLU A 351 -8.90 20.86 -0.51
C GLU A 351 -8.57 22.02 -1.48
N GLU A 352 -8.08 23.16 -0.98
CA GLU A 352 -7.81 24.35 -1.81
C GLU A 352 -6.65 24.14 -2.81
N ILE A 353 -5.65 23.33 -2.45
CA ILE A 353 -4.48 23.03 -3.31
C ILE A 353 -4.86 22.09 -4.46
N TYR A 354 -5.79 21.16 -4.23
CA TYR A 354 -6.22 20.18 -5.23
C TYR A 354 -7.34 20.69 -6.13
N THR A 355 -8.20 21.59 -5.65
CA THR A 355 -9.26 22.19 -6.49
C THR A 355 -8.74 23.14 -7.57
N ASP A 356 -7.53 23.70 -7.41
CA ASP A 356 -6.95 24.63 -8.41
C ASP A 356 -6.28 23.91 -9.60
N THR A 357 -6.20 22.57 -9.57
CA THR A 357 -5.51 21.77 -10.61
C THR A 357 -6.42 20.93 -11.50
N THR A 358 -7.73 20.93 -11.23
CA THR A 358 -8.72 20.25 -12.08
C THR A 358 -9.67 21.28 -12.68
N GLU A 359 -9.52 21.54 -13.98
CA GLU A 359 -10.62 22.04 -14.83
C GLU A 359 -11.76 21.01 -14.78
N PHE A 360 -12.58 21.08 -13.73
CA PHE A 360 -13.82 20.31 -13.61
C PHE A 360 -14.94 21.32 -13.36
N GLU A 361 -15.67 21.66 -14.42
CA GLU A 361 -16.97 22.33 -14.31
C GLU A 361 -17.88 21.47 -13.42
N PRO A 362 -18.35 21.97 -12.26
CA PRO A 362 -19.18 21.17 -11.39
C PRO A 362 -20.63 21.20 -11.88
N LYS A 363 -21.05 20.13 -12.57
CA LYS A 363 -22.46 19.76 -12.68
C LYS A 363 -22.80 18.74 -11.59
N LEU A 364 -23.33 19.19 -10.45
CA LEU A 364 -23.93 18.31 -9.43
C LEU A 364 -25.23 18.94 -8.85
N SER A 365 -26.34 18.33 -9.24
CA SER A 365 -27.73 18.34 -8.70
C SER A 365 -28.15 19.42 -7.67
N GLU A 366 -29.02 20.32 -8.11
CA GLU A 366 -29.59 21.45 -7.35
C GLU A 366 -30.53 21.03 -6.18
N ASP A 367 -31.12 19.83 -6.20
CA ASP A 367 -32.21 19.46 -5.28
C ASP A 367 -31.81 19.19 -3.81
N LYS A 368 -30.61 18.68 -3.53
CA LYS A 368 -30.11 18.54 -2.13
C LYS A 368 -29.54 19.86 -1.59
N MET A 369 -29.13 20.74 -2.50
CA MET A 369 -28.45 22.00 -2.19
C MET A 369 -29.43 23.04 -1.61
N PHE A 370 -30.71 22.95 -1.99
CA PHE A 370 -31.76 23.87 -1.54
C PHE A 370 -32.14 23.66 -0.05
N SER A 371 -32.16 22.41 0.43
CA SER A 371 -32.52 22.07 1.82
C SER A 371 -31.51 22.59 2.85
N GLU A 372 -30.21 22.44 2.55
CA GLU A 372 -29.14 22.80 3.49
C GLU A 372 -28.92 24.32 3.56
N LYS A 373 -28.97 25.00 2.41
CA LYS A 373 -28.87 26.46 2.32
C LYS A 373 -29.97 27.14 3.15
N GLU A 374 -31.21 26.69 3.04
CA GLU A 374 -32.35 27.25 3.79
C GLU A 374 -32.23 27.03 5.31
N ARG A 375 -31.73 25.86 5.74
CA ARG A 375 -31.46 25.60 7.17
C ARG A 375 -30.40 26.54 7.74
N ILE A 376 -29.35 26.83 6.96
CA ILE A 376 -28.29 27.77 7.36
C ILE A 376 -28.82 29.20 7.42
N LYS A 377 -29.59 29.63 6.41
CA LYS A 377 -30.25 30.95 6.41
C LYS A 377 -31.14 31.12 7.64
N GLU A 378 -31.97 30.13 7.96
CA GLU A 378 -32.87 30.21 9.12
C GLU A 378 -32.12 30.22 10.46
N ALA A 379 -31.04 29.44 10.59
CA ALA A 379 -30.19 29.47 11.79
C ALA A 379 -29.51 30.83 11.97
N LEU A 380 -29.00 31.43 10.90
CA LEU A 380 -28.41 32.78 10.91
C LEU A 380 -29.43 33.86 11.24
N ARG A 381 -30.67 33.73 10.75
CA ARG A 381 -31.77 34.65 11.04
C ARG A 381 -32.16 34.59 12.52
N LYS A 382 -32.36 33.38 13.07
CA LYS A 382 -32.71 33.17 14.49
C LYS A 382 -31.59 33.57 15.44
N SER A 383 -30.33 33.49 14.99
CA SER A 383 -29.17 33.93 15.79
C SER A 383 -28.82 35.42 15.59
N SER A 384 -29.62 36.18 14.85
CA SER A 384 -29.35 37.59 14.49
C SER A 384 -27.93 37.81 13.94
N GLY A 385 -27.49 36.94 13.03
CA GLY A 385 -26.15 37.01 12.42
C GLY A 385 -25.00 36.53 13.32
N ASN A 386 -25.26 36.17 14.59
CA ASN A 386 -24.23 35.62 15.46
C ASN A 386 -23.84 34.19 15.04
N ARG A 387 -22.73 34.09 14.30
CA ARG A 387 -22.21 32.84 13.72
C ARG A 387 -21.93 31.76 14.77
N LYS A 388 -21.54 32.13 15.99
CA LYS A 388 -21.28 31.16 17.07
C LYS A 388 -22.57 30.49 17.54
N LYS A 389 -23.62 31.29 17.74
CA LYS A 389 -24.96 30.79 18.09
C LYS A 389 -25.63 30.01 16.95
N ALA A 390 -25.50 30.48 15.71
CA ALA A 390 -26.03 29.75 14.54
C ALA A 390 -25.38 28.36 14.38
N ALA A 391 -24.06 28.27 14.61
CA ALA A 391 -23.33 27.02 14.50
C ALA A 391 -23.76 26.03 15.61
N GLU A 392 -23.94 26.53 16.83
CA GLU A 392 -24.46 25.78 17.97
C GLU A 392 -25.88 25.24 17.71
N MET A 393 -26.78 26.07 17.15
CA MET A 393 -28.14 25.67 16.77
C MET A 393 -28.17 24.60 15.67
N LEU A 394 -27.15 24.58 14.80
CA LEU A 394 -27.01 23.61 13.71
C LEU A 394 -26.21 22.37 14.13
N GLY A 395 -25.64 22.34 15.35
CA GLY A 395 -24.80 21.24 15.82
C GLY A 395 -23.48 21.10 15.07
N ILE A 396 -22.96 22.20 14.49
CA ILE A 396 -21.71 22.23 13.70
C ILE A 396 -20.74 23.26 14.29
N SER A 397 -19.46 23.21 13.90
CA SER A 397 -18.50 24.24 14.33
C SER A 397 -18.76 25.58 13.62
N VAL A 398 -18.32 26.68 14.23
CA VAL A 398 -18.44 28.03 13.64
C VAL A 398 -17.73 28.12 12.28
N THR A 399 -16.63 27.38 12.14
CA THR A 399 -15.85 27.27 10.91
C THR A 399 -16.59 26.44 9.85
N THR A 400 -17.25 25.33 10.25
CA THR A 400 -18.12 24.57 9.34
C THR A 400 -19.30 25.42 8.84
N LEU A 401 -19.91 26.20 9.73
CA LEU A 401 -20.95 27.16 9.34
C LEU A 401 -20.38 28.17 8.34
N TRP A 402 -19.22 28.75 8.61
CA TRP A 402 -18.59 29.73 7.70
C TRP A 402 -18.23 29.13 6.33
N ARG A 403 -17.71 27.89 6.28
CA ARG A 403 -17.45 27.15 5.04
C ARG A 403 -18.73 26.93 4.24
N LYS A 404 -19.81 26.49 4.90
CA LYS A 404 -21.12 26.31 4.24
C LYS A 404 -21.72 27.65 3.79
N MET A 405 -21.57 28.71 4.60
CA MET A 405 -21.97 30.07 4.20
C MET A 405 -21.22 30.54 2.95
N LYS A 406 -19.91 30.29 2.84
CA LYS A 406 -19.11 30.63 1.66
C LYS A 406 -19.51 29.80 0.45
N LYS A 407 -19.69 28.48 0.62
CA LYS A 407 -20.18 27.55 -0.41
C LYS A 407 -21.55 27.96 -0.99
N TYR A 408 -22.43 28.54 -0.17
CA TYR A 408 -23.77 28.98 -0.59
C TYR A 408 -23.90 30.48 -0.89
N ASN A 409 -22.79 31.22 -0.93
CA ASN A 409 -22.74 32.67 -1.13
C ASN A 409 -23.62 33.46 -0.12
N LEU A 410 -23.67 33.01 1.14
CA LEU A 410 -24.40 33.66 2.24
C LEU A 410 -23.53 34.69 3.00
N VAL A 411 -22.27 34.86 2.60
CA VAL A 411 -21.33 35.82 3.19
C VAL A 411 -21.60 37.20 2.59
N GLY A 412 -22.72 37.82 2.96
CA GLY A 412 -23.09 39.17 2.50
C GLY A 412 -24.59 39.51 2.62
N GLU A 413 -25.47 38.51 2.61
CA GLU A 413 -26.94 38.73 2.66
C GLU A 413 -27.48 39.10 4.05
N ILE A 414 -26.68 38.95 5.10
CA ILE A 414 -27.11 39.15 6.50
C ILE A 414 -26.00 39.92 7.21
N SER A 415 -25.98 41.25 7.01
CA SER A 415 -25.20 42.21 7.81
C SER A 415 -26.15 42.99 8.70
#